data_AF-A0A7L0N8U0-F1
#
_entry.id   AF-A0A7L0N8U0-F1
#
_cell.length_a   1.000
_cell.length_b   1.000
_cell.length_c   1.000
_cell.angle_alpha   90.00
_cell.angle_beta   90.00
_cell.angle_gamma   90.00
#
_symmetry.space_group_name_H-M   'P 1'
#
loop_
_entity.id
_entity.type
_entity.pdbx_description
1 polymer ?
#
loop_
_entity_poly.entity_id
_entity_poly.type
_entity_poly.pdbx_seq_one_letter_code
_entity_poly.pdbx_strand_id
1 'polypeptide(L)'
;GCCPQKDLLWPDLTVLQHLEAFAAVRGMRREDAALTVGCIAKALDLLKHFKTPARKLPAGEARKLCFALSILGDPAVLLWDEPCAGMDLKGQRLVWRMIQSSVKSRARGAILSTARLEEAAAACDRLALLVSGHLRYIGSLEDLKSKFGTSYHLEIRVTDTAQSDALHAEILNLFPCAARQERTSFLLTYKIPMADALPLSRSFSKLEAVKQNFRLEEYSLSLNTLQQIFVDITRDAEEHDQDAAPNRAVGQRLLQP
;
A
#
# COMPACT_ATOMS: atom_id res chain seq x y z
N GLY A 1 3.67 2.46 -21.62
CA GLY A 1 4.78 1.66 -21.07
C GLY A 1 4.23 0.74 -20.02
N CYS A 2 4.76 -0.47 -19.87
CA CYS A 2 4.28 -1.44 -18.88
C CYS A 2 5.46 -2.02 -18.07
N CYS A 3 5.22 -2.24 -16.78
CA CYS A 3 6.10 -3.01 -15.88
C CYS A 3 5.22 -4.09 -15.21
N PRO A 4 5.15 -5.32 -15.76
CA PRO A 4 4.37 -6.39 -15.18
C PRO A 4 5.04 -6.96 -13.91
N GLN A 5 4.28 -7.70 -13.10
CA GLN A 5 4.80 -8.31 -11.87
C GLN A 5 5.97 -9.29 -12.11
N LYS A 6 6.07 -9.89 -13.30
CA LYS A 6 7.20 -10.75 -13.69
C LYS A 6 8.23 -9.95 -14.48
N ASP A 7 9.49 -10.04 -14.10
CA ASP A 7 10.58 -9.37 -14.82
C ASP A 7 10.78 -10.01 -16.20
N LEU A 8 10.49 -9.26 -17.27
CA LEU A 8 10.63 -9.69 -18.67
C LEU A 8 12.00 -9.25 -19.22
N LEU A 9 13.07 -9.78 -18.63
CA LEU A 9 14.44 -9.47 -19.01
C LEU A 9 15.09 -10.63 -19.77
N TRP A 10 15.92 -10.31 -20.77
CA TRP A 10 16.75 -11.29 -21.46
C TRP A 10 17.96 -11.65 -20.59
N PRO A 11 18.13 -12.92 -20.16
CA PRO A 11 19.13 -13.30 -19.15
C PRO A 11 20.57 -12.91 -19.50
N ASP A 12 20.92 -12.98 -20.78
CA ASP A 12 22.27 -12.77 -21.29
C ASP A 12 22.60 -11.31 -21.62
N LEU A 13 21.59 -10.47 -21.83
CA LEU A 13 21.81 -9.06 -22.14
C LEU A 13 22.19 -8.28 -20.89
N THR A 14 23.11 -7.32 -21.05
CA THR A 14 23.47 -6.40 -19.97
C THR A 14 22.40 -5.34 -19.75
N VAL A 15 22.45 -4.67 -18.59
CA VAL A 15 21.57 -3.53 -18.30
C VAL A 15 21.60 -2.48 -19.41
N LEU A 16 22.80 -2.12 -19.90
CA LEU A 16 22.94 -1.14 -20.97
C LEU A 16 22.31 -1.65 -22.27
N GLN A 17 22.57 -2.92 -22.63
CA GLN A 17 22.00 -3.51 -23.84
C GLN A 17 20.48 -3.57 -23.82
N HIS A 18 19.85 -3.83 -22.66
CA HIS A 18 18.40 -3.75 -22.51
C HIS A 18 17.88 -2.34 -22.79
N LEU A 19 18.51 -1.33 -22.19
CA LEU A 19 18.09 0.07 -22.33
C LEU A 19 18.27 0.54 -23.79
N GLU A 20 19.39 0.21 -24.43
CA GLU A 20 19.64 0.54 -25.83
C GLU A 20 18.69 -0.19 -26.79
N ALA A 21 18.45 -1.49 -26.56
CA ALA A 21 17.53 -2.28 -27.37
C ALA A 21 16.09 -1.74 -27.27
N PHE A 22 15.60 -1.46 -26.05
CA PHE A 22 14.27 -0.87 -25.89
C PHE A 22 14.19 0.55 -26.45
N ALA A 23 15.23 1.38 -26.33
CA ALA A 23 15.25 2.70 -26.95
C ALA A 23 15.14 2.61 -28.48
N ALA A 24 15.85 1.67 -29.10
CA ALA A 24 15.79 1.42 -30.53
C ALA A 24 14.40 0.91 -30.96
N VAL A 25 13.81 -0.04 -30.24
CA VAL A 25 12.45 -0.54 -30.50
C VAL A 25 11.40 0.57 -30.37
N ARG A 26 11.62 1.54 -29.48
CA ARG A 26 10.76 2.73 -29.32
C ARG A 26 11.00 3.80 -30.39
N GLY A 27 11.90 3.58 -31.34
CA GLY A 27 12.18 4.52 -32.44
C GLY A 27 12.93 5.78 -32.00
N MET A 28 13.64 5.74 -30.87
CA MET A 28 14.40 6.90 -30.39
C MET A 28 15.63 7.15 -31.29
N ARG A 29 15.92 8.42 -31.58
CA ARG A 29 17.18 8.80 -32.24
C ARG A 29 18.35 8.46 -31.32
N ARG A 30 19.49 8.06 -31.90
CA ARG A 30 20.63 7.53 -31.14
C ARG A 30 21.18 8.51 -30.09
N GLU A 31 21.24 9.79 -30.43
CA GLU A 31 21.70 10.85 -29.52
C GLU A 31 20.73 11.06 -28.36
N ASP A 32 19.43 11.19 -28.65
CA ASP A 32 18.37 11.31 -27.65
C ASP A 32 18.29 10.07 -26.75
N ALA A 33 18.47 8.88 -27.33
CA ALA A 33 18.51 7.61 -26.62
C ALA A 33 19.66 7.58 -25.62
N ALA A 34 20.88 7.93 -26.05
CA ALA A 34 22.05 7.93 -25.17
C ALA A 34 21.87 8.88 -23.97
N LEU A 35 21.34 10.08 -24.21
CA LEU A 35 21.02 11.05 -23.16
C LEU A 35 19.95 10.51 -22.20
N THR A 36 18.84 10.01 -22.74
CA THR A 36 17.72 9.51 -21.95
C THR A 36 18.09 8.29 -21.11
N VAL A 37 18.82 7.34 -21.71
CA VAL A 37 19.34 6.15 -21.02
C VAL A 37 20.27 6.54 -19.89
N GLY A 38 21.20 7.48 -20.13
CA GLY A 38 22.08 8.01 -19.09
C GLY A 38 21.32 8.67 -17.94
N CYS A 39 20.33 9.51 -18.25
CA CYS A 39 19.50 10.18 -17.24
C CYS A 39 18.69 9.18 -16.39
N ILE A 40 17.99 8.23 -17.02
CA ILE A 40 17.20 7.22 -16.31
C ILE A 40 18.10 6.33 -15.45
N ALA A 41 19.21 5.86 -16.01
CA ALA A 41 20.14 5.01 -15.28
C ALA A 41 20.77 5.70 -14.09
N LYS A 42 21.10 6.99 -14.22
CA LYS A 42 21.61 7.80 -13.11
C LYS A 42 20.55 7.97 -12.02
N ALA A 43 19.30 8.26 -12.41
CA ALA A 43 18.21 8.48 -11.47
C ALA A 43 17.83 7.22 -10.67
N LEU A 44 18.00 6.03 -11.27
CA LEU A 44 17.71 4.74 -10.64
C LEU A 44 18.95 4.03 -10.06
N ASP A 45 20.12 4.68 -10.04
CA ASP A 45 21.39 4.11 -9.56
C ASP A 45 21.80 2.81 -10.30
N LEU A 46 21.49 2.72 -11.59
CA LEU A 46 21.77 1.56 -12.46
C LEU A 46 23.11 1.66 -13.20
N LEU A 47 23.79 2.82 -13.18
CA LEU A 47 25.06 3.04 -13.89
C LEU A 47 26.13 2.00 -13.52
N LYS A 48 26.20 1.63 -12.23
CA LYS A 48 27.13 0.63 -11.70
C LYS A 48 26.91 -0.79 -12.26
N HIS A 49 25.73 -1.05 -12.81
CA HIS A 49 25.31 -2.34 -13.35
C HIS A 49 25.29 -2.40 -14.88
N PHE A 50 25.72 -1.36 -15.59
CA PHE A 50 25.66 -1.28 -17.07
C PHE A 50 26.24 -2.48 -17.81
N LYS A 51 27.34 -3.04 -17.30
CA LYS A 51 28.03 -4.20 -17.88
C LYS A 51 27.57 -5.53 -17.28
N THR A 52 26.66 -5.51 -16.33
CA THR A 52 26.16 -6.70 -15.64
C THR A 52 25.02 -7.33 -16.46
N PRO A 53 25.11 -8.63 -16.81
CA PRO A 53 23.99 -9.37 -17.41
C PRO A 53 22.79 -9.44 -16.48
N ALA A 54 21.57 -9.42 -17.03
CA ALA A 54 20.34 -9.43 -16.23
C ALA A 54 20.24 -10.62 -15.27
N ARG A 55 20.71 -11.82 -15.68
CA ARG A 55 20.74 -13.01 -14.81
C ARG A 55 21.60 -12.87 -13.54
N LYS A 56 22.53 -11.91 -13.51
CA LYS A 56 23.42 -11.65 -12.37
C LYS A 56 22.94 -10.49 -11.51
N LEU A 57 21.81 -9.87 -11.86
CA LEU A 57 21.25 -8.76 -11.07
C LEU A 57 20.54 -9.32 -9.84
N PRO A 58 20.70 -8.67 -8.67
CA PRO A 58 19.78 -8.84 -7.56
C PRO A 58 18.34 -8.56 -8.00
N ALA A 59 17.37 -9.25 -7.41
CA ALA A 59 15.95 -9.11 -7.77
C ALA A 59 15.46 -7.65 -7.77
N GLY A 60 15.84 -6.84 -6.76
CA GLY A 60 15.49 -5.42 -6.72
C GLY A 60 16.13 -4.58 -7.83
N GLU A 61 17.35 -4.90 -8.26
CA GLU A 61 18.01 -4.22 -9.40
C GLU A 61 17.40 -4.64 -10.74
N ALA A 62 17.03 -5.92 -10.89
CA ALA A 62 16.28 -6.42 -12.04
C ALA A 62 14.91 -5.72 -12.15
N ARG A 63 14.18 -5.58 -11.04
CA ARG A 63 12.92 -4.83 -11.00
C ARG A 63 13.12 -3.35 -11.35
N LYS A 64 14.20 -2.71 -10.86
CA LYS A 64 14.54 -1.33 -11.23
C LYS A 64 14.79 -1.19 -12.73
N LEU A 65 15.45 -2.17 -13.36
CA LEU A 65 15.61 -2.21 -14.80
C LEU A 65 14.25 -2.35 -15.51
N CYS A 66 13.37 -3.26 -15.09
CA CYS A 66 12.01 -3.38 -15.66
C CYS A 66 11.23 -2.06 -15.58
N PHE A 67 11.29 -1.38 -14.42
CA PHE A 67 10.70 -0.05 -14.27
C PHE A 67 11.33 0.98 -15.22
N ALA A 68 12.66 1.00 -15.35
CA ALA A 68 13.39 1.87 -16.29
C ALA A 68 12.93 1.68 -17.75
N LEU A 69 12.75 0.42 -18.18
CA LEU A 69 12.29 0.08 -19.53
C LEU A 69 10.84 0.53 -19.77
N SER A 70 10.01 0.53 -18.72
CA SER A 70 8.61 0.94 -18.82
C SER A 70 8.42 2.43 -19.09
N ILE A 71 9.35 3.29 -18.61
CA ILE A 71 9.32 4.75 -18.77
C ILE A 71 10.11 5.25 -19.98
N LEU A 72 10.94 4.37 -20.57
CA LEU A 72 11.77 4.70 -21.71
C LEU A 72 10.92 4.99 -22.95
N GLY A 73 11.32 6.01 -23.72
CA GLY A 73 10.62 6.40 -24.96
C GLY A 73 9.35 7.24 -24.75
N ASP A 74 9.19 7.86 -23.58
CA ASP A 74 8.09 8.81 -23.30
C ASP A 74 6.68 8.29 -23.62
N PRO A 75 6.24 7.18 -23.01
CA PRO A 75 4.89 6.70 -23.24
C PRO A 75 3.83 7.62 -22.59
N ALA A 76 2.71 7.83 -23.27
CA ALA A 76 1.60 8.63 -22.77
C ALA A 76 0.86 8.00 -21.57
N VAL A 77 0.79 6.66 -21.55
CA VAL A 77 0.13 5.87 -20.49
C VAL A 77 1.11 4.86 -19.91
N LEU A 78 1.15 4.78 -18.58
CA LEU A 78 2.03 3.90 -17.81
C LEU A 78 1.22 2.92 -16.96
N LEU A 79 1.56 1.64 -17.03
CA LEU A 79 0.95 0.58 -16.22
C LEU A 79 2.04 -0.13 -15.42
N TRP A 80 1.94 -0.10 -14.11
CA TRP A 80 2.93 -0.68 -13.21
C TRP A 80 2.27 -1.62 -12.22
N ASP A 81 2.77 -2.85 -12.17
CA ASP A 81 2.31 -3.88 -11.27
C ASP A 81 3.46 -4.28 -10.34
N GLU A 82 3.36 -3.86 -9.07
CA GLU A 82 4.39 -4.05 -8.06
C GLU A 82 5.78 -3.55 -8.51
N PRO A 83 5.93 -2.30 -8.99
CA PRO A 83 7.17 -1.82 -9.61
C PRO A 83 8.31 -1.66 -8.61
N CYS A 84 8.04 -1.66 -7.31
CA CYS A 84 9.03 -1.52 -6.26
C CYS A 84 9.24 -2.84 -5.47
N ALA A 85 8.73 -3.97 -5.94
CA ALA A 85 8.86 -5.26 -5.26
C ALA A 85 10.33 -5.73 -5.20
N GLY A 86 10.73 -6.28 -4.07
CA GLY A 86 12.10 -6.79 -3.85
C GLY A 86 13.20 -5.72 -3.77
N MET A 87 12.84 -4.43 -3.75
CA MET A 87 13.78 -3.32 -3.58
C MET A 87 13.97 -2.95 -2.11
N ASP A 88 15.17 -2.49 -1.77
CA ASP A 88 15.44 -1.83 -0.51
C ASP A 88 14.78 -0.43 -0.44
N LEU A 89 14.72 0.16 0.76
CA LEU A 89 14.10 1.49 0.96
C LEU A 89 14.73 2.57 0.07
N LYS A 90 16.04 2.48 -0.21
CA LYS A 90 16.73 3.41 -1.10
C LYS A 90 16.20 3.29 -2.53
N GLY A 91 16.13 2.06 -3.07
CA GLY A 91 15.61 1.79 -4.41
C GLY A 91 14.17 2.25 -4.58
N GLN A 92 13.30 1.96 -3.61
CA GLN A 92 11.89 2.38 -3.62
C GLN A 92 11.78 3.91 -3.72
N ARG A 93 12.54 4.66 -2.90
CA ARG A 93 12.54 6.13 -2.94
C ARG A 93 12.98 6.69 -4.31
N LEU A 94 13.93 6.05 -4.98
CA LEU A 94 14.36 6.46 -6.32
C LEU A 94 13.23 6.26 -7.34
N VAL A 95 12.55 5.11 -7.27
CA VAL A 95 11.40 4.84 -8.14
C VAL A 95 10.27 5.82 -7.88
N TRP A 96 9.89 6.08 -6.62
CA TRP A 96 8.82 7.04 -6.29
C TRP A 96 9.13 8.45 -6.81
N ARG A 97 10.38 8.91 -6.67
CA ARG A 97 10.81 10.20 -7.24
C ARG A 97 10.70 10.21 -8.76
N MET A 98 11.06 9.11 -9.42
CA MET A 98 10.91 8.98 -10.87
C MET A 98 9.45 8.97 -11.29
N ILE A 99 8.56 8.27 -10.56
CA ILE A 99 7.11 8.29 -10.80
C ILE A 99 6.60 9.73 -10.72
N GLN A 100 6.84 10.40 -9.60
CA GLN A 100 6.40 11.79 -9.37
C GLN A 100 6.94 12.73 -10.45
N SER A 101 8.23 12.62 -10.80
CA SER A 101 8.84 13.45 -11.84
C SER A 101 8.27 13.16 -13.23
N SER A 102 8.00 11.89 -13.54
CA SER A 102 7.51 11.45 -14.85
C SER A 102 6.04 11.81 -15.09
N VAL A 103 5.21 11.80 -14.04
CA VAL A 103 3.76 12.03 -14.13
C VAL A 103 3.43 13.51 -13.91
N LYS A 104 4.12 14.22 -13.00
CA LYS A 104 3.80 15.64 -12.74
C LYS A 104 4.33 16.59 -13.81
N SER A 105 5.44 16.24 -14.47
CA SER A 105 6.07 17.13 -15.47
C SER A 105 5.41 17.07 -16.85
N ARG A 106 4.56 16.07 -17.11
CA ARG A 106 4.01 15.79 -18.43
C ARG A 106 2.55 15.38 -18.28
N ALA A 107 1.67 15.78 -19.20
CA ALA A 107 0.25 15.39 -19.21
C ALA A 107 0.08 13.88 -19.51
N ARG A 108 0.50 13.03 -18.58
CA ARG A 108 0.53 11.57 -18.68
C ARG A 108 -0.39 10.94 -17.63
N GLY A 109 -0.90 9.76 -17.94
CA GLY A 109 -1.64 8.93 -16.99
C GLY A 109 -0.82 7.71 -16.55
N ALA A 110 -0.88 7.37 -15.27
CA ALA A 110 -0.27 6.15 -14.74
C ALA A 110 -1.25 5.38 -13.85
N ILE A 111 -1.22 4.05 -13.95
CA ILE A 111 -1.89 3.14 -13.03
C ILE A 111 -0.80 2.33 -12.33
N LEU A 112 -0.85 2.33 -11.00
CA LEU A 112 0.06 1.62 -10.12
C LEU A 112 -0.72 0.64 -9.26
N SER A 113 -0.41 -0.65 -9.36
CA SER A 113 -0.85 -1.69 -8.43
C SER A 113 0.26 -1.97 -7.42
N THR A 114 -0.09 -1.98 -6.14
CA THR A 114 0.85 -2.27 -5.03
C THR A 114 0.09 -2.80 -3.82
N ALA A 115 0.65 -3.79 -3.15
CA ALA A 115 0.20 -4.29 -1.85
C ALA A 115 0.66 -3.38 -0.70
N ARG A 116 1.51 -2.37 -0.96
CA ARG A 116 2.06 -1.48 0.06
C ARG A 116 1.39 -0.12 0.03
N LEU A 117 0.63 0.17 1.07
CA LEU A 117 -0.07 1.46 1.22
C LEU A 117 0.90 2.66 1.26
N GLU A 118 2.10 2.48 1.82
CA GLU A 118 3.13 3.53 1.83
C GLU A 118 3.55 3.96 0.42
N GLU A 119 3.69 3.00 -0.49
CA GLU A 119 4.03 3.26 -1.89
C GLU A 119 2.91 4.03 -2.59
N ALA A 120 1.67 3.58 -2.42
CA ALA A 120 0.52 4.25 -3.00
C ALA A 120 0.36 5.68 -2.45
N ALA A 121 0.52 5.87 -1.14
CA ALA A 121 0.43 7.17 -0.49
C ALA A 121 1.57 8.12 -0.91
N ALA A 122 2.77 7.59 -1.20
CA ALA A 122 3.91 8.39 -1.62
C ALA A 122 3.89 8.74 -3.11
N ALA A 123 3.42 7.84 -3.98
CA ALA A 123 3.58 7.96 -5.42
C ALA A 123 2.31 8.42 -6.17
N CYS A 124 1.11 8.25 -5.61
CA CYS A 124 -0.15 8.46 -6.33
C CYS A 124 -0.94 9.69 -5.86
N ASP A 125 -1.64 10.34 -6.78
CA ASP A 125 -2.57 11.43 -6.47
C ASP A 125 -3.95 10.92 -6.01
N ARG A 126 -4.33 9.72 -6.45
CA ARG A 126 -5.58 9.03 -6.11
C ARG A 126 -5.30 7.58 -5.74
N LEU A 127 -6.07 7.05 -4.80
CA LEU A 127 -6.05 5.65 -4.37
C LEU A 127 -7.32 4.95 -4.85
N ALA A 128 -7.18 3.70 -5.26
CA ALA A 128 -8.27 2.77 -5.51
C ALA A 128 -8.10 1.54 -4.60
N LEU A 129 -9.15 1.14 -3.88
CA LEU A 129 -9.17 -0.06 -3.05
C LEU A 129 -10.01 -1.14 -3.72
N LEU A 130 -9.36 -2.25 -4.05
CA LEU A 130 -9.98 -3.43 -4.63
C LEU A 130 -10.09 -4.52 -3.56
N VAL A 131 -11.30 -4.99 -3.28
CA VAL A 131 -11.56 -6.05 -2.30
C VAL A 131 -12.49 -7.09 -2.94
N SER A 132 -12.13 -8.36 -2.86
CA SER A 132 -12.92 -9.48 -3.44
C SER A 132 -13.34 -9.24 -4.90
N GLY A 133 -12.44 -8.66 -5.71
CA GLY A 133 -12.70 -8.35 -7.13
C GLY A 133 -13.57 -7.11 -7.40
N HIS A 134 -13.99 -6.39 -6.36
CA HIS A 134 -14.84 -5.21 -6.47
C HIS A 134 -14.10 -3.94 -6.03
N LEU A 135 -14.26 -2.85 -6.79
CA LEU A 135 -13.72 -1.54 -6.45
C LEU A 135 -14.56 -0.95 -5.30
N ARG A 136 -14.04 -1.01 -4.08
CA ARG A 136 -14.72 -0.52 -2.87
C ARG A 136 -14.55 0.98 -2.66
N TYR A 137 -13.41 1.53 -3.08
CA TYR A 137 -13.12 2.95 -2.92
C TYR A 137 -12.28 3.47 -4.09
N ILE A 138 -12.54 4.72 -4.49
CA ILE A 138 -11.65 5.49 -5.35
C ILE A 138 -11.73 6.98 -4.98
N GLY A 139 -10.59 7.62 -4.75
CA GLY A 139 -10.55 9.03 -4.33
C GLY A 139 -9.16 9.49 -3.92
N SER A 140 -9.04 10.69 -3.39
CA SER A 140 -7.77 11.17 -2.83
C SER A 140 -7.47 10.49 -1.49
N LEU A 141 -6.23 10.62 -1.02
CA LEU A 141 -5.84 10.14 0.30
C LEU A 141 -6.53 10.93 1.43
N GLU A 142 -6.76 12.23 1.21
CA GLU A 142 -7.44 13.11 2.15
C GLU A 142 -8.92 12.74 2.27
N ASP A 143 -9.59 12.49 1.14
CA ASP A 143 -10.98 12.02 1.12
C ASP A 143 -11.13 10.68 1.85
N LEU A 144 -10.16 9.77 1.70
CA LEU A 144 -10.18 8.47 2.36
C LEU A 144 -10.10 8.66 3.88
N LYS A 145 -9.14 9.47 4.35
CA LYS A 145 -8.97 9.78 5.77
C LYS A 145 -10.18 10.53 6.33
N SER A 146 -10.79 11.43 5.58
CA SER A 146 -11.98 12.15 6.03
C SER A 146 -13.19 11.23 6.16
N LYS A 147 -13.38 10.28 5.24
CA LYS A 147 -14.52 9.34 5.27
C LYS A 147 -14.37 8.24 6.31
N PHE A 148 -13.18 7.69 6.47
CA PHE A 148 -12.95 6.48 7.28
C PHE A 148 -12.04 6.67 8.49
N GLY A 149 -11.35 7.82 8.60
CA GLY A 149 -10.44 8.14 9.71
C GLY A 149 -11.09 8.90 10.87
N THR A 150 -12.40 8.80 11.05
CA THR A 150 -13.20 9.53 12.06
C THR A 150 -13.29 8.81 13.40
N SER A 151 -12.35 7.90 13.68
CA SER A 151 -12.26 7.16 14.94
C SER A 151 -10.82 7.06 15.43
N TYR A 152 -10.69 6.97 16.75
CA TYR A 152 -9.47 6.56 17.42
C TYR A 152 -9.41 5.05 17.58
N HIS A 153 -8.20 4.54 17.57
CA HIS A 153 -7.86 3.17 17.88
C HIS A 153 -7.26 3.13 19.29
N LEU A 154 -7.94 2.41 20.19
CA LEU A 154 -7.46 2.17 21.55
C LEU A 154 -6.98 0.72 21.66
N GLU A 155 -5.69 0.57 21.89
CA GLU A 155 -5.03 -0.70 22.20
C GLU A 155 -4.73 -0.76 23.69
N ILE A 156 -5.09 -1.86 24.34
CA ILE A 156 -4.83 -2.09 25.76
C ILE A 156 -4.16 -3.44 25.93
N ARG A 157 -2.97 -3.45 26.54
CA ARG A 157 -2.31 -4.69 26.97
C ARG A 157 -2.70 -5.09 28.37
N VAL A 158 -3.15 -6.33 28.50
CA VAL A 158 -3.60 -6.92 29.76
C VAL A 158 -2.67 -8.04 30.18
N THR A 159 -2.38 -8.11 31.48
CA THR A 159 -1.59 -9.20 32.10
C THR A 159 -2.47 -10.37 32.53
N ASP A 160 -3.73 -10.09 32.87
CA ASP A 160 -4.71 -11.06 33.35
C ASP A 160 -5.99 -11.01 32.50
N THR A 161 -6.30 -12.14 31.86
CA THR A 161 -7.49 -12.26 31.00
C THR A 161 -8.79 -12.35 31.78
N ALA A 162 -8.74 -12.71 33.06
CA ALA A 162 -9.93 -12.87 33.89
C ALA A 162 -10.69 -11.55 34.08
N GLN A 163 -10.00 -10.41 33.97
CA GLN A 163 -10.60 -9.08 34.11
C GLN A 163 -11.05 -8.47 32.79
N SER A 164 -10.91 -9.18 31.66
CA SER A 164 -11.20 -8.65 30.32
C SER A 164 -12.64 -8.17 30.17
N ASP A 165 -13.62 -8.89 30.73
CA ASP A 165 -15.04 -8.52 30.59
C ASP A 165 -15.42 -7.34 31.51
N ALA A 166 -14.83 -7.25 32.71
CA ALA A 166 -15.00 -6.09 33.60
C ALA A 166 -14.34 -4.83 33.02
N LEU A 167 -13.13 -4.98 32.45
CA LEU A 167 -12.44 -3.92 31.74
C LEU A 167 -13.24 -3.47 30.51
N HIS A 168 -13.85 -4.40 29.78
CA HIS A 168 -14.72 -4.07 28.65
C HIS A 168 -15.91 -3.20 29.07
N ALA A 169 -16.58 -3.55 30.17
CA ALA A 169 -17.67 -2.74 30.72
C ALA A 169 -17.19 -1.34 31.11
N GLU A 170 -16.00 -1.22 31.70
CA GLU A 170 -15.43 0.08 32.06
C GLU A 170 -15.07 0.92 30.83
N ILE A 171 -14.52 0.31 29.78
CA ILE A 171 -14.26 1.01 28.51
C ILE A 171 -15.56 1.51 27.89
N LEU A 172 -16.64 0.74 27.92
CA LEU A 172 -17.96 1.19 27.45
C LEU A 172 -18.55 2.30 28.35
N ASN A 173 -18.25 2.31 29.66
CA ASN A 173 -18.62 3.44 30.52
C ASN A 173 -17.84 4.72 30.17
N LEU A 174 -16.57 4.59 29.80
CA LEU A 174 -15.75 5.73 29.41
C LEU A 174 -16.09 6.26 28.02
N PHE A 175 -16.38 5.33 27.10
CA PHE A 175 -16.64 5.55 25.68
C PHE A 175 -17.85 4.70 25.24
N PRO A 176 -19.09 5.21 25.42
CA PRO A 176 -20.31 4.47 25.12
C PRO A 176 -20.42 3.95 23.69
N CYS A 177 -19.75 4.60 22.74
CA CYS A 177 -19.77 4.18 21.34
C CYS A 177 -18.53 3.36 20.92
N ALA A 178 -17.72 2.89 21.88
CA ALA A 178 -16.57 2.06 21.57
C ALA A 178 -16.99 0.67 21.05
N ALA A 179 -16.46 0.28 19.89
CA ALA A 179 -16.66 -1.03 19.30
C ALA A 179 -15.39 -1.88 19.43
N ARG A 180 -15.48 -3.04 20.10
CA ARG A 180 -14.34 -3.97 20.23
C ARG A 180 -14.04 -4.62 18.89
N GLN A 181 -12.81 -4.45 18.40
CA GLN A 181 -12.36 -4.95 17.10
C GLN A 181 -11.65 -6.29 17.20
N GLU A 182 -10.88 -6.48 18.28
CA GLU A 182 -10.07 -7.67 18.50
C GLU A 182 -9.98 -7.97 20.00
N ARG A 183 -9.93 -9.27 20.32
CA ARG A 183 -9.69 -9.79 21.68
C ARG A 183 -8.72 -10.96 21.56
N THR A 184 -7.52 -10.78 22.09
CA THR A 184 -6.56 -11.86 22.31
C THR A 184 -6.32 -12.07 23.80
N SER A 185 -5.42 -12.98 24.17
CA SER A 185 -5.07 -13.24 25.57
C SER A 185 -4.28 -12.10 26.23
N PHE A 186 -3.72 -11.16 25.47
CA PHE A 186 -2.89 -10.08 26.02
C PHE A 186 -3.20 -8.71 25.43
N LEU A 187 -4.04 -8.62 24.39
CA LEU A 187 -4.37 -7.36 23.70
C LEU A 187 -5.88 -7.24 23.49
N LEU A 188 -6.42 -6.10 23.89
CA LEU A 188 -7.78 -5.67 23.57
C LEU A 188 -7.73 -4.44 22.69
N THR A 189 -8.53 -4.45 21.63
CA THR A 189 -8.52 -3.41 20.63
C THR A 189 -9.91 -2.83 20.44
N TYR A 190 -10.03 -1.50 20.49
CA TYR A 190 -11.28 -0.78 20.37
C TYR A 190 -11.21 0.30 19.30
N LYS A 191 -12.31 0.47 18.57
CA LYS A 191 -12.57 1.60 17.70
C LYS A 191 -13.50 2.56 18.42
N ILE A 192 -13.05 3.79 18.65
CA ILE A 192 -13.78 4.81 19.42
C ILE A 192 -14.08 5.99 18.49
N PRO A 193 -15.34 6.37 18.27
CA PRO A 193 -15.67 7.55 17.50
C PRO A 193 -14.99 8.80 18.06
N MET A 194 -14.48 9.68 17.20
CA MET A 194 -13.78 10.90 17.66
C MET A 194 -14.63 11.77 18.58
N ALA A 195 -15.95 11.84 18.34
CA ALA A 195 -16.88 12.59 19.18
C ALA A 195 -16.93 12.10 20.64
N ASP A 196 -16.63 10.81 20.86
CA ASP A 196 -16.68 10.17 22.18
C ASP A 196 -15.32 10.27 22.91
N ALA A 197 -14.22 10.30 22.16
CA ALA A 197 -12.88 10.39 22.71
C ALA A 197 -12.40 11.83 23.01
N LEU A 198 -13.12 12.87 22.57
CA LEU A 198 -12.71 14.26 22.75
C LEU A 198 -13.34 14.90 24.01
N PRO A 199 -12.61 15.76 24.74
CA PRO A 199 -11.21 16.15 24.52
C PRO A 199 -10.23 15.05 24.98
N LEU A 200 -9.14 14.85 24.22
CA LEU A 200 -8.16 13.79 24.47
C LEU A 200 -7.56 13.84 25.88
N SER A 201 -7.35 15.04 26.45
CA SER A 201 -6.83 15.19 27.82
C SER A 201 -7.68 14.47 28.86
N ARG A 202 -9.01 14.53 28.73
CA ARG A 202 -9.95 13.85 29.63
C ARG A 202 -9.93 12.36 29.41
N SER A 203 -9.86 11.93 28.15
CA SER A 203 -9.78 10.51 27.78
C SER A 203 -8.51 9.85 28.31
N PHE A 204 -7.35 10.50 28.15
CA PHE A 204 -6.09 10.05 28.73
C PHE A 204 -6.14 10.00 30.26
N SER A 205 -6.70 11.02 30.92
CA SER A 205 -6.84 11.02 32.39
C SER A 205 -7.72 9.87 32.90
N LYS A 206 -8.82 9.57 32.20
CA LYS A 206 -9.69 8.43 32.52
C LYS A 206 -9.00 7.09 32.27
N LEU A 207 -8.32 6.94 31.14
CA LEU A 207 -7.56 5.72 30.80
C LEU A 207 -6.43 5.46 31.80
N GLU A 208 -5.79 6.50 32.33
CA GLU A 208 -4.77 6.36 33.37
C GLU A 208 -5.35 5.81 34.68
N ALA A 209 -6.55 6.24 35.06
CA ALA A 209 -7.26 5.68 36.21
C ALA A 209 -7.61 4.19 35.99
N VAL A 210 -8.07 3.84 34.79
CA VAL A 210 -8.34 2.44 34.40
C VAL A 210 -7.05 1.61 34.44
N LYS A 211 -5.93 2.15 33.96
CA LYS A 211 -4.62 1.49 34.04
C LYS A 211 -4.24 1.13 35.47
N GLN A 212 -4.46 2.03 36.42
CA GLN A 212 -4.18 1.78 37.83
C GLN A 212 -5.14 0.75 38.45
N ASN A 213 -6.44 0.85 38.15
CA ASN A 213 -7.47 -0.02 38.71
C ASN A 213 -7.36 -1.47 38.21
N PHE A 214 -7.09 -1.65 36.93
CA PHE A 214 -7.02 -2.97 36.27
C PHE A 214 -5.58 -3.47 36.07
N ARG A 215 -4.57 -2.75 36.57
CA ARG A 215 -3.13 -3.06 36.46
C ARG A 215 -2.71 -3.38 35.02
N LEU A 216 -3.09 -2.52 34.08
CA LEU A 216 -2.74 -2.68 32.67
C LEU A 216 -1.23 -2.48 32.46
N GLU A 217 -0.62 -3.24 31.56
CA GLU A 217 0.80 -3.04 31.21
C GLU A 217 0.99 -1.69 30.49
N GLU A 218 0.25 -1.54 29.39
CA GLU A 218 0.26 -0.35 28.54
C GLU A 218 -1.08 -0.13 27.85
N TYR A 219 -1.31 1.11 27.42
CA TYR A 219 -2.37 1.44 26.49
C TYR A 219 -1.85 2.45 25.46
N SER A 220 -2.45 2.44 24.28
CA SER A 220 -2.19 3.39 23.21
C SER A 220 -3.51 3.88 22.64
N LEU A 221 -3.69 5.21 22.57
CA LEU A 221 -4.82 5.84 21.91
C LEU A 221 -4.29 6.66 20.72
N SER A 222 -4.56 6.20 19.50
CA SER A 222 -4.04 6.80 18.28
C SER A 222 -5.13 7.03 17.25
N LEU A 223 -4.94 7.97 16.32
CA LEU A 223 -5.86 8.14 15.20
C LEU A 223 -5.67 6.97 14.21
N ASN A 224 -6.75 6.54 13.56
CA ASN A 224 -6.67 5.49 12.54
C ASN A 224 -5.58 5.77 11.49
N THR A 225 -4.69 4.79 11.32
CA THR A 225 -3.70 4.80 10.23
C THR A 225 -4.37 4.43 8.91
N LEU A 226 -3.69 4.69 7.78
CA LEU A 226 -4.15 4.22 6.47
C LEU A 226 -4.28 2.69 6.43
N GLN A 227 -3.40 1.99 7.14
CA GLN A 227 -3.45 0.55 7.26
C GLN A 227 -4.70 0.10 8.02
N GLN A 228 -5.06 0.77 9.11
CA GLN A 228 -6.29 0.46 9.85
C GLN A 228 -7.53 0.73 9.00
N ILE A 229 -7.56 1.85 8.28
CA ILE A 229 -8.65 2.16 7.35
C ILE A 229 -8.79 1.06 6.28
N PHE A 230 -7.68 0.57 5.75
CA PHE A 230 -7.70 -0.52 4.77
C PHE A 230 -8.28 -1.81 5.37
N VAL A 231 -7.83 -2.21 6.57
CA VAL A 231 -8.34 -3.39 7.27
C VAL A 231 -9.84 -3.28 7.53
N ASP A 232 -10.31 -2.13 8.03
CA ASP A 232 -11.72 -1.88 8.29
C ASP A 232 -12.56 -2.05 7.00
N ILE A 233 -12.15 -1.44 5.90
CA ILE A 233 -12.86 -1.54 4.61
C ILE A 233 -12.87 -2.99 4.08
N THR A 234 -11.80 -3.75 4.31
CA THR A 234 -11.74 -5.16 3.90
C THR A 234 -12.64 -6.05 4.75
N ARG A 235 -12.71 -5.82 6.08
CA ARG A 235 -13.59 -6.58 6.98
C ARG A 235 -15.06 -6.32 6.70
N ASP A 236 -15.45 -5.06 6.55
CA ASP A 236 -16.84 -4.67 6.22
C ASP A 236 -17.29 -5.31 4.88
N ALA A 237 -16.35 -5.54 3.96
CA ALA A 237 -16.61 -6.17 2.68
C ALA A 237 -16.84 -7.68 2.80
N GLU A 238 -16.05 -8.37 3.62
CA GLU A 238 -16.21 -9.81 3.88
C GLU A 238 -17.52 -10.11 4.62
N GLU A 239 -17.92 -9.25 5.56
CA GLU A 239 -19.21 -9.38 6.27
C GLU A 239 -20.40 -9.22 5.31
N HIS A 240 -20.36 -8.22 4.41
CA HIS A 240 -21.42 -8.04 3.39
C HIS A 240 -21.43 -9.12 2.31
N ASP A 241 -20.29 -9.67 1.90
CA ASP A 241 -20.23 -10.74 0.89
C ASP A 241 -20.75 -12.07 1.45
N GLN A 242 -20.64 -12.30 2.77
CA GLN A 242 -21.24 -13.45 3.45
C GLN A 242 -22.77 -13.36 3.51
N ASP A 243 -23.32 -12.15 3.73
CA ASP A 243 -24.76 -11.91 3.72
C ASP A 243 -25.37 -11.88 2.29
N ALA A 244 -24.55 -11.59 1.27
CA ALA A 244 -24.95 -11.57 -0.13
C ALA A 244 -24.94 -12.94 -0.83
N ALA A 245 -24.70 -14.03 -0.10
CA ALA A 245 -24.76 -15.39 -0.65
C ALA A 245 -26.14 -16.06 -0.47
N PRO A 246 -27.09 -15.83 -1.38
CA PRO A 246 -28.05 -16.86 -1.75
C PRO A 246 -27.90 -17.24 -3.23
N ASN A 247 -27.75 -18.54 -3.49
CA ASN A 247 -27.92 -19.20 -4.80
C ASN A 247 -27.15 -18.62 -6.01
N ARG A 248 -25.95 -19.16 -6.27
CA ARG A 248 -25.44 -19.30 -7.64
C ARG A 248 -25.13 -20.76 -7.97
N ALA A 249 -26.19 -21.55 -8.12
CA ALA A 249 -26.16 -22.68 -9.05
C ALA A 249 -26.39 -22.14 -10.46
N VAL A 250 -25.33 -21.84 -11.21
CA VAL A 250 -25.42 -21.63 -12.67
C VAL A 250 -24.28 -22.37 -13.37
N GLY A 251 -24.69 -23.45 -14.02
CA GLY A 251 -24.05 -24.24 -15.08
C GLY A 251 -22.62 -23.93 -15.49
N GLN A 252 -21.72 -24.88 -15.18
CA GLN A 252 -20.54 -25.13 -15.99
C GLN A 252 -20.96 -25.56 -17.40
N ARG A 253 -20.89 -24.65 -18.38
CA ARG A 253 -20.65 -25.03 -19.77
C ARG A 253 -19.18 -24.85 -20.06
N LEU A 254 -18.48 -25.97 -20.01
CA LEU A 254 -17.15 -26.18 -20.56
C LEU A 254 -17.16 -25.75 -22.03
N LEU A 255 -16.26 -24.83 -22.38
CA LEU A 255 -15.77 -24.69 -23.75
C LEU A 255 -14.41 -25.40 -23.79
N GLN A 256 -14.36 -26.48 -24.54
CA GLN A 256 -13.14 -27.06 -25.12
C GLN A 256 -13.40 -27.23 -26.63
N PRO A 257 -12.33 -27.40 -27.42
CA PRO A 257 -11.51 -26.37 -28.04
C PRO A 257 -12.13 -25.83 -29.34
#